data_AF-T0YSK9-F1
#
_entry.id   AF-T0YSK9-F1
#
_cell.length_a   1.000
_cell.length_b   1.000
_cell.length_c   1.000
_cell.angle_alpha   90.00
_cell.angle_beta   90.00
_cell.angle_gamma   90.00
#
_symmetry.space_group_name_H-M   'P 1'
#
loop_
_entity.id
_entity.type
_entity.pdbx_description
1 polymer ?
#
loop_
_entity_poly.entity_id
_entity_poly.type
_entity_poly.pdbx_seq_one_letter_code
_entity_poly.pdbx_strand_id
1 'polypeptide(L)'
;MLQAQEPKYDAREGRLVNRHTGEPIPDEEPVFVLRAKDRRAMVALTAYYAAITDPAHGRAVAARIESFKAFALANPDKMKEPDTGPRAPA
;
A
#
# COMPACT_ATOMS: atom_id res chain seq x y z
N MET A 1 -1.93 -21.34 4.39
CA MET A 1 -1.35 -20.44 3.37
C MET A 1 -1.33 -19.05 3.95
N LEU A 2 -0.17 -18.38 4.00
CA LEU A 2 -0.04 -17.02 4.55
C LEU A 2 -0.92 -16.05 3.76
N GLN A 3 -1.87 -15.42 4.44
CA GLN A 3 -2.74 -14.41 3.82
C GLN A 3 -1.89 -13.25 3.29
N ALA A 4 -2.10 -12.96 2.01
CA ALA A 4 -1.25 -12.18 1.14
C ALA A 4 -1.08 -10.72 1.58
N GLN A 5 0.16 -10.25 1.56
CA GLN A 5 0.58 -8.87 1.82
C GLN A 5 -0.26 -7.81 1.06
N GLU A 6 -0.68 -8.10 -0.18
CA GLU A 6 -1.46 -7.18 -1.04
C GLU A 6 -2.65 -7.92 -1.73
N PRO A 7 -3.91 -7.48 -1.53
CA PRO A 7 -5.10 -8.15 -2.08
C PRO A 7 -5.43 -7.72 -3.51
N LYS A 8 -5.00 -6.54 -3.95
CA LYS A 8 -5.42 -5.96 -5.23
C LYS A 8 -4.41 -6.21 -6.35
N TYR A 9 -3.12 -6.21 -6.01
CA TYR A 9 -2.04 -6.33 -6.99
C TYR A 9 -1.15 -7.56 -6.73
N ASP A 10 -0.66 -8.12 -7.83
CA ASP A 10 0.42 -9.10 -7.89
C ASP A 10 1.66 -8.42 -8.48
N ALA A 11 2.85 -8.97 -8.21
CA ALA A 11 4.09 -8.52 -8.84
C ALA A 11 4.58 -9.61 -9.79
N ARG A 12 4.51 -9.36 -11.11
CA ARG A 12 4.92 -10.30 -12.16
C ARG A 12 5.91 -9.64 -13.08
N GLU A 13 7.10 -10.23 -13.23
CA GLU A 13 8.15 -9.72 -14.13
C GLU A 13 8.48 -8.23 -13.91
N GLY A 14 8.45 -7.78 -12.65
CA GLY A 14 8.71 -6.38 -12.28
C GLY A 14 7.55 -5.42 -12.50
N ARG A 15 6.39 -5.90 -12.97
CA ARG A 15 5.17 -5.10 -13.17
C ARG A 15 4.14 -5.39 -12.09
N LEU A 16 3.40 -4.35 -11.71
CA LEU A 16 2.22 -4.50 -10.87
C LEU A 16 1.04 -4.92 -11.74
N VAL A 17 0.39 -6.02 -11.37
CA VAL A 17 -0.70 -6.62 -12.15
C VAL A 17 -1.95 -6.66 -11.28
N ASN A 18 -3.06 -6.18 -11.81
CA ASN A 18 -4.34 -6.29 -11.13
C ASN A 18 -4.70 -7.78 -10.98
N ARG A 19 -4.90 -8.26 -9.74
CA ARG A 19 -5.17 -9.68 -9.47
C ARG A 19 -6.48 -10.18 -10.05
N HIS A 20 -7.46 -9.29 -10.21
CA HIS A 20 -8.78 -9.63 -10.72
C HIS A 20 -8.80 -9.71 -12.25
N THR A 21 -8.19 -8.75 -12.94
CA THR A 21 -8.20 -8.71 -14.42
C THR A 21 -7.01 -9.41 -15.06
N GLY A 22 -5.91 -9.59 -14.32
CA GLY A 22 -4.65 -10.08 -14.86
C GLY A 22 -3.89 -9.06 -15.70
N GLU A 23 -4.40 -7.83 -15.81
CA GLU A 23 -3.79 -6.78 -16.61
C GLU A 23 -2.71 -6.04 -15.82
N PRO A 24 -1.53 -5.80 -16.43
CA PRO A 24 -0.52 -4.94 -15.84
C PRO A 24 -1.03 -3.49 -15.74
N ILE A 25 -0.61 -2.78 -14.70
CA ILE A 25 -0.73 -1.32 -14.66
C ILE A 25 0.07 -0.76 -15.85
N PRO A 26 -0.50 0.20 -16.62
CA PRO A 26 0.19 0.82 -17.75
C PRO A 26 1.56 1.41 -17.36
N ASP A 27 2.53 1.38 -18.28
CA ASP A 27 3.91 1.79 -17.99
C ASP A 27 4.02 3.32 -17.81
N GLU A 28 3.10 4.06 -18.40
CA GLU A 28 2.94 5.51 -18.27
C GLU A 28 2.18 5.93 -17.00
N GLU A 29 1.57 4.99 -16.27
CA GLU A 29 0.86 5.29 -15.04
C GLU A 29 1.84 5.28 -13.85
N PRO A 30 2.11 6.43 -13.21
CA PRO A 30 2.99 6.47 -12.05
C PRO A 30 2.33 5.75 -10.86
N VAL A 31 3.05 4.80 -10.27
CA VAL A 31 2.57 4.07 -9.09
C VAL A 31 3.34 4.45 -7.84
N PHE A 32 2.61 4.66 -6.75
CA PHE A 32 3.17 4.90 -5.42
C PHE A 32 2.66 3.86 -4.42
N VAL A 33 3.56 3.31 -3.60
CA VAL A 33 3.24 2.25 -2.63
C VAL A 33 3.53 2.73 -1.22
N LEU A 34 2.49 2.74 -0.38
CA LEU A 34 2.61 2.95 1.06
C LEU A 34 2.84 1.61 1.77
N ARG A 35 3.87 1.54 2.63
CA ARG A 35 4.18 0.34 3.42
C ARG A 35 3.78 0.56 4.88
N ALA A 36 3.31 -0.48 5.56
CA ALA A 36 2.83 -0.38 6.93
C ALA A 36 3.86 0.12 7.95
N LYS A 37 5.16 -0.06 7.68
CA LYS A 37 6.24 0.45 8.52
C LYS A 37 6.54 1.94 8.37
N ASP A 38 5.93 2.60 7.37
CA ASP A 38 6.11 4.03 7.12
C ASP A 38 5.26 4.84 8.10
N ARG A 39 5.91 5.69 8.90
CA ARG A 39 5.25 6.55 9.90
C ARG A 39 4.24 7.54 9.27
N ARG A 40 4.44 7.94 8.02
CA ARG A 40 3.60 8.91 7.31
C ARG A 40 2.45 8.26 6.54
N ALA A 41 2.53 6.97 6.27
CA ALA A 41 1.49 6.27 5.52
C ALA A 41 0.11 6.38 6.20
N MET A 42 0.05 6.33 7.53
CA MET A 42 -1.20 6.51 8.26
C MET A 42 -1.86 7.86 8.00
N VAL A 43 -1.08 8.94 8.00
CA VAL A 43 -1.59 10.30 7.73
C VAL A 43 -2.15 10.38 6.31
N ALA A 44 -1.41 9.86 5.34
CA ALA A 44 -1.84 9.85 3.93
C ALA A 44 -3.13 9.02 3.73
N LEU A 45 -3.20 7.82 4.33
CA LEU A 45 -4.38 6.95 4.23
C LEU A 45 -5.62 7.57 4.87
N THR A 46 -5.48 8.23 6.03
CA THR A 46 -6.59 8.92 6.69
C THR A 46 -7.10 10.09 5.85
N ALA A 47 -6.19 10.89 5.28
CA ALA A 47 -6.57 11.98 4.38
C ALA A 47 -7.27 11.45 3.12
N TYR A 48 -6.75 10.39 2.52
CA TYR A 48 -7.38 9.73 1.38
C TYR A 48 -8.78 9.23 1.73
N TYR A 49 -8.93 8.54 2.85
CA TYR A 49 -10.21 8.03 3.34
C TYR A 49 -11.27 9.12 3.49
N ALA A 50 -10.88 10.29 4.02
CA ALA A 50 -11.78 11.42 4.20
C ALA A 50 -12.33 12.00 2.87
N ALA A 51 -11.66 11.75 1.74
CA ALA A 51 -12.09 12.19 0.42
C ALA A 51 -12.97 11.17 -0.33
N ILE A 52 -13.17 9.96 0.22
CA ILE A 52 -13.93 8.89 -0.45
C ILE A 52 -15.43 9.15 -0.35
N THR A 53 -16.12 9.10 -1.49
CA THR A 53 -17.58 9.23 -1.59
C THR A 53 -18.30 7.89 -1.73
N ASP A 54 -17.66 6.88 -2.30
CA ASP A 54 -18.22 5.53 -2.42
C ASP A 54 -18.08 4.73 -1.10
N PRO A 55 -19.18 4.32 -0.46
CA PRO A 55 -19.13 3.55 0.78
C PRO A 55 -18.40 2.20 0.66
N ALA A 56 -18.46 1.54 -0.50
CA ALA A 56 -17.78 0.25 -0.68
C ALA A 56 -16.26 0.42 -0.71
N HIS A 57 -15.77 1.39 -1.48
CA HIS A 57 -14.37 1.81 -1.47
C HIS A 57 -13.94 2.23 -0.06
N GLY A 58 -14.75 3.03 0.63
CA GLY A 58 -14.48 3.48 1.99
C GLY A 58 -14.20 2.31 2.92
N ARG A 59 -15.04 1.27 2.92
CA ARG A 59 -14.83 0.06 3.73
C ARG A 59 -13.50 -0.64 3.42
N ALA A 60 -13.13 -0.74 2.15
CA ALA A 60 -11.86 -1.36 1.75
C ALA A 60 -10.64 -0.60 2.28
N VAL A 61 -10.67 0.74 2.20
CA VAL A 61 -9.59 1.60 2.71
C VAL A 61 -9.56 1.62 4.24
N ALA A 62 -10.71 1.64 4.90
CA ALA A 62 -10.79 1.54 6.37
C ALA A 62 -10.14 0.23 6.88
N ALA A 63 -10.40 -0.90 6.22
CA ALA A 63 -9.76 -2.17 6.58
C ALA A 63 -8.22 -2.12 6.42
N ARG A 64 -7.71 -1.39 5.42
CA ARG A 64 -6.28 -1.16 5.24
C ARG A 64 -5.69 -0.28 6.34
N ILE A 65 -6.39 0.78 6.73
CA ILE A 65 -6.01 1.64 7.87
C ILE A 65 -5.88 0.80 9.15
N GLU A 66 -6.85 -0.06 9.45
CA GLU A 66 -6.77 -0.95 10.63
C GLU A 66 -5.60 -1.93 10.55
N SER A 67 -5.30 -2.46 9.36
CA SER A 67 -4.13 -3.32 9.16
C SER A 67 -2.81 -2.56 9.43
N PHE A 68 -2.72 -1.29 9.04
CA PHE A 68 -1.55 -0.45 9.32
C PHE A 68 -1.41 -0.13 10.82
N LYS A 69 -2.53 0.20 11.50
CA LYS A 69 -2.54 0.41 12.96
C LYS A 69 -2.08 -0.84 13.71
N ALA A 70 -2.63 -2.01 13.35
CA ALA A 70 -2.27 -3.28 13.96
C ALA A 70 -0.78 -3.59 13.75
N PHE A 71 -0.25 -3.36 12.55
CA PHE A 71 1.17 -3.54 12.27
C PHE A 71 2.05 -2.62 13.14
N ALA A 72 1.71 -1.33 13.22
CA ALA A 72 2.48 -0.35 13.98
C ALA A 72 2.48 -0.65 15.48
N LEU A 73 1.33 -1.06 16.04
CA LEU A 73 1.20 -1.46 17.44
C LEU A 73 2.06 -2.70 17.75
N ALA A 74 2.06 -3.69 16.85
CA ALA A 74 2.80 -4.93 17.03
C ALA A 74 4.30 -4.81 16.72
N ASN A 75 4.74 -3.75 16.03
CA ASN A 75 6.11 -3.59 15.54
C ASN A 75 6.64 -2.14 15.70
N PRO A 76 6.60 -1.55 16.91
CA PRO A 76 6.96 -0.15 17.11
C PRO A 76 8.42 0.17 16.71
N ASP A 77 9.32 -0.79 16.88
CA ASP A 77 10.74 -0.74 16.52
C ASP A 77 11.00 -0.71 15.02
N LYS A 78 10.07 -1.26 14.22
CA LYS A 78 10.19 -1.30 12.75
C LYS A 78 9.70 -0.03 12.08
N MET A 79 9.02 0.85 12.81
CA MET A 79 8.40 2.06 12.28
C MET A 79 9.45 3.12 11.95
N LYS A 80 9.52 3.51 10.69
CA LYS A 80 10.49 4.49 10.18
C LYS A 80 9.90 5.45 9.15
N GLU A 81 10.61 6.55 8.90
CA GLU A 81 10.37 7.36 7.71
C GLU A 81 10.87 6.58 6.46
N PRO A 82 10.25 6.78 5.29
CA PRO A 82 10.65 6.07 4.07
C PRO A 82 12.08 6.42 3.67
N ASP A 83 12.87 5.41 3.27
CA ASP A 83 14.24 5.63 2.79
C ASP A 83 14.17 6.30 1.40
N THR A 84 14.89 7.41 1.22
CA THR A 84 14.98 8.16 -0.04
C THR A 84 16.39 8.16 -0.63
N GLY A 85 17.09 7.03 -0.50
CA GLY A 85 18.43 6.87 -1.05
C GLY A 85 18.44 6.74 -2.58
N PRO A 86 19.50 7.21 -3.27
CA PRO A 86 19.67 6.99 -4.69
C PRO A 86 19.67 5.50 -5.01
N ARG A 87 18.99 5.12 -6.09
CA ARG A 87 19.03 3.76 -6.62
C ARG A 87 20.47 3.45 -7.03
N ALA A 88 21.05 2.36 -6.51
CA ALA A 88 22.33 1.87 -7.00
C ALA A 88 22.21 1.53 -8.50
N PRO A 89 23.25 1.82 -9.32
CA PRO A 89 23.22 1.45 -10.73
C PRO A 89 23.00 -0.06 -10.89
N ALA A 90 22.23 -0.42 -11.91
CA ALA A 90 21.89 -1.80 -12.25
C ALA A 90 23.10 -2.57 -12.77
#